data_AF-A0A6G2DC74-F1
#
_entry.id   AF-A0A6G2DC74-F1
#
_cell.length_a   1.000
_cell.length_b   1.000
_cell.length_c   1.000
_cell.angle_alpha   90.00
_cell.angle_beta   90.00
_cell.angle_gamma   90.00
#
_symmetry.space_group_name_H-M   'P 1'
#
loop_
_entity.id
_entity.type
_entity.pdbx_description
1 polymer ?
#
loop_
_entity_poly.entity_id
_entity_poly.type
_entity_poly.pdbx_seq_one_letter_code
_entity_poly.pdbx_strand_id
1 'polypeptide(L)'
;EIVIGAYASKKAYTSPFSEGNLYQASVKFLHHLASKYQTPAQDCSQTHEKMDSFDKASRLLESSYDFSELALDVDEKDRENLQIWSCLTQKEELELVARSIRQKLHENSDLSYKHFRILLGDVASYQLSLKTIFDQYQIPFYLGRSEAMAHHPLTQFVESILALKRYRFRQEDLINLLRTDLYTDLSQSDIDAFEQYIRYLGINGLPAFQQTFTKSHHGKFNLERLNV
;
A
#
# COMPACT_ATOMS: atom_id res chain seq x y z
N GLU A 1 26.83 -15.50 13.29
CA GLU A 1 26.84 -14.31 14.17
C GLU A 1 25.58 -13.52 13.89
N ILE A 2 24.79 -13.19 14.90
CA ILE A 2 23.55 -12.40 14.72
C ILE A 2 23.86 -11.00 15.23
N VAL A 3 23.83 -10.02 14.33
CA VAL A 3 24.03 -8.61 14.66
C VAL A 3 22.66 -7.94 14.74
N ILE A 4 22.35 -7.36 15.90
CA ILE A 4 21.14 -6.57 16.12
C ILE A 4 21.58 -5.13 16.31
N GLY A 5 21.17 -4.25 15.40
CA GLY A 5 21.47 -2.82 15.44
C GLY A 5 20.24 -2.00 15.76
N ALA A 6 20.43 -0.89 16.48
CA ALA A 6 19.44 0.16 16.64
C ALA A 6 20.11 1.53 16.44
N TYR A 7 19.34 2.52 16.00
CA TYR A 7 19.85 3.87 15.82
C TYR A 7 19.72 4.67 17.12
N ALA A 8 20.86 5.16 17.62
CA ALA A 8 20.94 6.08 18.75
C ALA A 8 22.21 6.92 18.65
N SER A 9 22.11 8.20 19.05
CA SER A 9 23.28 9.07 19.17
C SER A 9 24.19 8.58 20.31
N LYS A 10 25.52 8.65 20.10
CA LYS A 10 26.52 8.25 21.11
C LYS A 10 26.32 8.99 22.43
N LYS A 11 25.98 10.28 22.36
CA LYS A 11 25.67 11.13 23.51
C LYS A 11 24.47 10.58 24.29
N ALA A 12 23.41 10.19 23.58
CA ALA A 12 22.20 9.64 24.18
C ALA A 12 22.42 8.27 24.85
N TYR A 13 23.26 7.41 24.27
CA TYR A 13 23.58 6.10 24.85
C TYR A 13 24.42 6.20 26.14
N THR A 14 25.33 7.17 26.21
CA THR A 14 26.16 7.39 27.42
C THR A 14 25.46 8.24 28.48
N SER A 15 24.35 8.88 28.16
CA SER A 15 23.66 9.78 29.08
C SER A 15 23.02 9.00 30.24
N PRO A 16 23.19 9.44 31.50
CA PRO A 16 22.54 8.82 32.65
C PRO A 16 21.02 9.04 32.65
N PHE A 17 20.53 10.06 31.94
CA PHE A 17 19.10 10.36 31.80
C PHE A 17 18.64 10.02 30.39
N SER A 18 17.88 8.93 30.26
CA SER A 18 17.29 8.49 28.99
C SER A 18 15.83 8.90 28.82
N GLU A 19 15.17 9.39 29.88
CA GLU A 19 13.76 9.78 29.83
C GLU A 19 13.57 11.14 29.17
N GLY A 20 12.67 11.22 28.18
CA GLY A 20 12.42 12.44 27.41
C GLY A 20 13.36 12.68 26.23
N ASN A 21 14.41 11.86 26.07
CA ASN A 21 15.30 11.94 24.92
C ASN A 21 14.63 11.33 23.66
N LEU A 22 14.90 11.92 22.50
CA LEU A 22 14.49 11.40 21.18
C LEU A 22 14.79 9.89 21.01
N TYR A 23 15.94 9.42 21.49
CA TYR A 23 16.40 8.03 21.33
C TYR A 23 16.05 7.12 22.52
N GLN A 24 15.15 7.53 23.41
CA GLN A 24 14.82 6.77 24.63
C GLN A 24 14.50 5.30 24.35
N ALA A 25 13.63 5.02 23.38
CA ALA A 25 13.21 3.66 23.04
C ALA A 25 14.39 2.81 22.54
N SER A 26 15.20 3.36 21.63
CA SER A 26 16.39 2.69 21.09
C SER A 26 17.43 2.40 22.17
N VAL A 27 17.73 3.37 23.03
CA VAL A 27 18.72 3.23 24.11
C VAL A 27 18.25 2.19 25.14
N LYS A 28 16.97 2.23 25.55
CA LYS A 28 16.39 1.21 26.44
C LYS A 28 16.46 -0.19 25.82
N PHE A 29 16.18 -0.33 24.52
CA PHE A 29 16.30 -1.59 23.79
C PHE A 29 17.74 -2.13 23.78
N LEU A 30 18.72 -1.27 23.48
CA LEU A 30 20.14 -1.65 23.49
C LEU A 30 20.61 -2.08 24.87
N HIS A 31 20.27 -1.33 25.93
CA HIS A 31 20.60 -1.72 27.31
C HIS A 31 19.93 -3.03 27.74
N HIS A 32 18.68 -3.26 27.30
CA HIS A 32 18.00 -4.51 27.57
C HIS A 32 18.70 -5.70 26.90
N LEU A 33 19.13 -5.57 25.65
CA LEU A 33 19.90 -6.61 24.96
C LEU A 33 21.27 -6.83 25.61
N ALA A 34 21.99 -5.75 25.93
CA ALA A 34 23.30 -5.82 26.57
C ALA A 34 23.23 -6.52 27.93
N SER A 35 22.21 -6.23 28.75
CA SER A 35 22.02 -6.90 30.05
C SER A 35 21.59 -8.36 29.91
N LYS A 36 20.68 -8.66 28.98
CA LYS A 36 20.18 -10.03 28.75
C LYS A 36 21.26 -10.97 28.22
N TYR A 37 22.09 -10.49 27.30
CA TYR A 37 23.09 -11.32 26.61
C TYR A 37 24.53 -11.06 27.06
N GLN A 38 24.75 -10.14 28.01
CA GLN A 38 26.08 -9.78 28.55
C GLN A 38 27.09 -9.41 27.45
N THR A 39 26.62 -8.78 26.39
CA THR A 39 27.45 -8.38 25.24
C THR A 39 27.62 -6.87 25.21
N PRO A 40 28.85 -6.35 24.97
CA PRO A 40 29.06 -4.92 24.85
C PRO A 40 28.46 -4.42 23.53
N ALA A 41 27.78 -3.27 23.59
CA ALA A 41 27.32 -2.58 22.38
C ALA A 41 28.52 -2.03 21.61
N GLN A 42 28.58 -2.30 20.31
CA GLN A 42 29.58 -1.74 19.42
C GLN A 42 29.01 -0.52 18.70
N ASP A 43 29.76 0.58 18.73
CA ASP A 43 29.45 1.78 17.95
C ASP A 43 29.93 1.58 16.51
N CYS A 44 28.98 1.62 15.58
CA CYS A 44 29.23 1.53 14.14
C CYS A 44 28.99 2.87 13.41
N SER A 45 28.90 3.99 14.15
CA SER A 45 28.66 5.30 13.54
C SER A 45 29.87 5.77 12.73
N GLN A 46 29.62 6.20 11.49
CA GLN A 46 30.62 6.89 10.66
C GLN A 46 30.42 8.38 10.81
N THR A 47 31.42 9.06 11.38
CA THR A 47 31.45 10.53 11.42
C THR A 47 31.89 11.02 10.05
N HIS A 48 30.97 11.67 9.33
CA HIS A 48 31.30 12.29 8.05
C HIS A 48 32.12 13.57 8.31
N GLU A 49 33.20 13.79 7.57
CA GLU A 49 34.08 14.96 7.73
C GLU A 49 33.37 16.28 7.41
N LYS A 50 32.34 16.25 6.55
CA LYS A 50 31.47 17.39 6.25
C LYS A 50 30.08 17.12 6.81
N MET A 51 29.56 18.07 7.59
CA MET A 51 28.18 18.03 8.06
C MET A 51 27.24 18.29 6.89
N ASP A 52 26.37 17.33 6.61
CA ASP A 52 25.29 17.51 5.65
C ASP A 52 24.13 18.32 6.25
N SER A 53 23.22 18.82 5.41
CA SER A 53 22.03 19.55 5.85
C SER A 53 21.16 18.69 6.78
N PHE A 54 21.10 17.37 6.54
CA PHE A 54 20.44 16.41 7.44
C PHE A 54 21.15 16.24 8.78
N ASP A 55 22.49 16.25 8.81
CA ASP A 55 23.25 16.18 10.07
C ASP A 55 23.01 17.42 10.92
N LYS A 56 23.01 18.61 10.30
CA LYS A 56 22.68 19.87 10.98
C LYS A 56 21.27 19.81 11.58
N ALA A 57 20.29 19.38 10.80
CA ALA A 57 18.91 19.24 11.26
C ALA A 57 18.74 18.20 12.39
N SER A 58 19.39 17.04 12.27
CA SER A 58 19.37 16.00 13.31
C SER A 58 19.95 16.52 14.63
N ARG A 59 21.08 17.23 14.58
CA ARG A 59 21.70 17.79 15.80
C ARG A 59 20.88 18.91 16.43
N LEU A 60 20.25 19.77 15.63
CA LEU A 60 19.30 20.78 16.13
C LEU A 60 18.09 20.14 16.81
N LEU A 61 17.59 19.04 16.24
CA LEU A 61 16.50 18.29 16.83
C LEU A 61 16.95 17.63 18.14
N GLU A 62 18.08 16.91 18.15
CA GLU A 62 18.66 16.35 19.38
C GLU A 62 18.87 17.40 20.48
N SER A 63 19.38 18.59 20.11
CA SER A 63 19.66 19.66 21.07
C SER A 63 18.40 20.20 21.73
N SER A 64 17.28 20.25 21.00
CA SER A 64 15.99 20.66 21.54
C SER A 64 15.42 19.70 22.59
N TYR A 65 15.72 18.40 22.49
CA TYR A 65 15.29 17.39 23.47
C TYR A 65 16.25 17.25 24.66
N ASP A 66 17.53 17.56 24.46
CA ASP A 66 18.57 17.46 25.50
C ASP A 66 18.89 18.82 26.17
N PHE A 67 18.04 19.84 25.93
CA PHE A 67 18.18 21.23 26.41
C PHE A 67 19.59 21.82 26.24
N SER A 68 20.34 21.32 25.27
CA SER A 68 21.69 21.76 24.99
C SER A 68 21.60 22.94 24.01
N GLU A 69 22.18 24.09 24.35
CA GLU A 69 22.22 25.24 23.44
C GLU A 69 23.22 24.97 22.31
N LEU A 70 22.75 24.37 21.22
CA LEU A 70 23.49 24.25 19.97
C LEU A 70 22.95 25.28 18.98
N ALA A 71 23.69 26.37 18.80
CA ALA A 71 23.45 27.32 17.73
C ALA A 71 24.21 26.88 16.48
N LEU A 72 23.54 26.12 15.60
CA LEU A 72 24.04 25.85 14.26
C LEU A 72 23.46 26.88 13.30
N ASP A 73 24.34 27.53 12.52
CA ASP A 73 23.89 28.43 11.46
C ASP A 73 23.36 27.62 10.28
N VAL A 74 22.17 27.98 9.80
CA VAL A 74 21.46 27.29 8.72
C VAL A 74 21.63 28.13 7.47
N ASP A 75 22.46 27.63 6.57
CA ASP A 75 22.79 28.32 5.32
C ASP A 75 21.60 28.24 4.34
N GLU A 76 21.58 29.11 3.33
CA GLU A 76 20.53 29.10 2.30
C GLU A 76 20.50 27.78 1.52
N LYS A 77 21.67 27.17 1.29
CA LYS A 77 21.80 25.83 0.70
C LYS A 77 21.16 24.73 1.56
N ASP A 78 21.20 24.86 2.89
CA ASP A 78 20.56 23.88 3.78
C ASP A 78 19.03 23.94 3.67
N ARG A 79 18.48 25.14 3.43
CA ARG A 79 17.04 25.36 3.22
C ARG A 79 16.55 24.86 1.86
N GLU A 80 17.42 24.84 0.86
CA GLU A 80 17.10 24.20 -0.44
C GLU A 80 17.06 22.68 -0.32
N ASN A 81 17.97 22.09 0.47
CA ASN A 81 18.07 20.65 0.66
C ASN A 81 16.98 20.07 1.56
N LEU A 82 16.60 20.78 2.63
CA LEU A 82 15.59 20.34 3.58
C LEU A 82 14.46 21.36 3.70
N GLN A 83 13.24 20.92 3.38
CA GLN A 83 12.03 21.75 3.45
C GLN A 83 10.98 21.04 4.29
N ILE A 84 10.34 21.81 5.17
CA ILE A 84 9.23 21.34 6.01
C ILE A 84 7.99 22.11 5.58
N TRP A 85 6.93 21.37 5.26
CA TRP A 85 5.64 21.93 4.88
C TRP A 85 4.57 21.51 5.89
N SER A 86 3.60 22.39 6.10
CA SER A 86 2.40 22.11 6.88
C SER A 86 1.19 22.22 5.95
N CYS A 87 0.39 21.16 5.91
CA CYS A 87 -0.80 21.06 5.06
C CYS A 87 -2.02 20.75 5.94
N LEU A 88 -3.20 21.20 5.51
CA LEU A 88 -4.43 21.01 6.28
C LEU A 88 -5.05 19.63 6.01
N THR A 89 -4.87 19.12 4.79
CA THR A 89 -5.44 17.83 4.36
C THR A 89 -4.40 16.95 3.68
N GLN A 90 -4.61 15.63 3.74
CA GLN A 90 -3.76 14.63 3.06
C GLN A 90 -3.75 14.81 1.53
N LYS A 91 -4.85 15.33 0.95
CA LYS A 91 -4.92 15.58 -0.49
C LYS A 91 -4.02 16.74 -0.90
N GLU A 92 -4.06 17.85 -0.15
CA GLU A 92 -3.19 19.00 -0.39
C GLU A 92 -1.71 18.63 -0.23
N GLU A 93 -1.37 17.81 0.77
CA GLU A 93 -0.01 17.29 0.95
C GLU A 93 0.47 16.52 -0.29
N LEU A 94 -0.36 15.59 -0.79
CA LEU A 94 -0.04 14.80 -1.99
C LEU A 94 0.03 15.65 -3.26
N GLU A 95 -0.86 16.64 -3.41
CA GLU A 95 -0.81 17.59 -4.54
C GLU A 95 0.46 18.44 -4.51
N LEU A 96 0.85 18.92 -3.34
CA LEU A 96 2.07 19.70 -3.15
C LEU A 96 3.32 18.86 -3.47
N VAL A 97 3.35 17.59 -3.01
CA VAL A 97 4.41 16.65 -3.38
C VAL A 97 4.42 16.40 -4.88
N ALA A 98 3.30 16.08 -5.51
CA ALA A 98 3.21 15.84 -6.95
C ALA A 98 3.68 17.05 -7.77
N ARG A 99 3.25 18.25 -7.38
CA ARG A 99 3.68 19.52 -8.00
C ARG A 99 5.18 19.75 -7.84
N SER A 100 5.73 19.52 -6.64
CA SER A 100 7.17 19.71 -6.39
C SER A 100 8.03 18.74 -7.22
N ILE A 101 7.60 17.49 -7.38
CA ILE A 101 8.28 16.50 -8.23
C ILE A 101 8.28 16.99 -9.69
N ARG A 102 7.13 17.44 -10.18
CA ARG A 102 7.01 17.97 -11.55
C ARG A 102 7.87 19.20 -11.78
N GLN A 103 7.91 20.12 -10.82
CA GLN A 103 8.77 21.30 -10.89
C GLN A 103 10.25 20.93 -10.93
N LYS A 104 10.72 20.06 -10.02
CA LYS A 104 12.12 19.61 -9.98
C LYS A 104 12.56 18.88 -11.25
N LEU A 105 11.66 18.10 -11.86
CA LEU A 105 11.88 17.43 -13.13
C LEU A 105 11.93 18.41 -14.32
N HIS A 106 11.19 19.52 -14.25
CA HIS A 106 11.24 20.54 -15.29
C HIS A 106 12.52 21.38 -15.21
N GLU A 107 12.97 21.69 -13.99
CA GLU A 107 14.18 22.47 -13.73
C GLU A 107 15.47 21.71 -14.07
N ASN A 108 15.48 20.37 -13.91
CA ASN A 108 16.67 19.56 -14.16
C ASN A 108 16.37 18.40 -15.11
N SER A 109 16.97 18.44 -16.32
CA SER A 109 16.78 17.42 -17.36
C SER A 109 17.35 16.04 -16.99
N ASP A 110 18.31 15.99 -16.06
CA ASP A 110 19.00 14.75 -15.67
C ASP A 110 18.25 13.98 -14.58
N LEU A 111 17.25 14.61 -13.94
CA LEU A 111 16.41 13.96 -12.96
C LEU A 111 15.35 13.10 -13.65
N SER A 112 15.21 11.88 -13.17
CA SER A 112 14.17 10.94 -13.57
C SER A 112 13.30 10.58 -12.37
N TYR A 113 12.06 10.15 -12.59
CA TYR A 113 11.12 9.70 -11.55
C TYR A 113 11.73 8.67 -10.58
N LYS A 114 12.71 7.88 -11.03
CA LYS A 114 13.42 6.88 -10.21
C LYS A 114 14.23 7.45 -9.05
N HIS A 115 14.59 8.74 -9.11
CA HIS A 115 15.36 9.40 -8.05
C HIS A 115 14.48 9.89 -6.90
N PHE A 116 13.15 9.87 -7.08
CA PHE A 116 12.21 10.28 -6.05
C PHE A 116 11.70 9.06 -5.29
N ARG A 117 11.76 9.14 -3.95
CA ARG A 117 11.16 8.15 -3.05
C ARG A 117 10.26 8.87 -2.07
N ILE A 118 9.01 8.41 -2.00
CA ILE A 118 8.01 8.92 -1.07
C ILE A 118 7.83 7.88 0.02
N LEU A 119 7.92 8.31 1.27
CA LEU A 119 7.70 7.48 2.45
C LEU A 119 6.43 7.97 3.14
N LEU A 120 5.48 7.06 3.34
CA LEU A 120 4.20 7.35 4.00
C LEU A 120 4.16 6.58 5.31
N GLY A 121 3.68 7.23 6.38
CA GLY A 121 3.49 6.58 7.67
C GLY A 121 2.39 5.51 7.63
N ASP A 122 1.26 5.84 7.00
CA ASP A 122 0.17 4.89 6.75
C ASP A 122 -0.14 4.85 5.26
N VAL A 123 0.19 3.75 4.60
CA VAL A 123 -0.03 3.58 3.16
C VAL A 123 -1.51 3.41 2.82
N ALA A 124 -2.30 2.79 3.71
CA ALA A 124 -3.68 2.42 3.42
C ALA A 124 -4.58 3.64 3.26
N SER A 125 -4.43 4.61 4.17
CA SER A 125 -5.22 5.85 4.14
C SER A 125 -4.95 6.71 2.90
N TYR A 126 -3.71 6.72 2.41
CA TYR A 126 -3.31 7.59 1.29
C TYR A 126 -3.54 6.96 -0.09
N GLN A 127 -3.76 5.65 -0.20
CA GLN A 127 -3.75 4.91 -1.46
C GLN A 127 -4.74 5.46 -2.51
N LEU A 128 -5.99 5.71 -2.12
CA LEU A 128 -7.05 6.14 -3.05
C LEU A 128 -6.76 7.56 -3.60
N SER A 129 -6.41 8.47 -2.69
CA SER A 129 -6.07 9.86 -3.03
C SER A 129 -4.79 9.91 -3.87
N LEU A 130 -3.77 9.13 -3.50
CA LEU A 130 -2.49 9.06 -4.19
C LEU A 130 -2.67 8.60 -5.63
N LYS A 131 -3.42 7.51 -5.87
CA LYS A 131 -3.68 7.02 -7.23
C LYS A 131 -4.35 8.10 -8.08
N THR A 132 -5.41 8.71 -7.56
CA THR A 132 -6.19 9.74 -8.28
C THR A 132 -5.33 10.94 -8.64
N ILE A 133 -4.56 11.47 -7.69
CA ILE A 133 -3.72 12.66 -7.88
C ILE A 133 -2.56 12.32 -8.83
N PHE A 134 -1.84 11.22 -8.61
CA PHE A 134 -0.69 10.87 -9.44
C PHE A 134 -1.09 10.56 -10.88
N ASP A 135 -2.28 9.97 -11.09
CA ASP A 135 -2.84 9.77 -12.43
C ASP A 135 -3.16 11.11 -13.11
N GLN A 136 -3.73 12.09 -12.39
CA GLN A 136 -3.99 13.45 -12.91
C GLN A 136 -2.70 14.18 -13.29
N TYR A 137 -1.67 14.10 -12.44
CA TYR A 137 -0.36 14.67 -12.70
C TYR A 137 0.50 13.80 -13.63
N GLN A 138 -0.01 12.69 -14.15
CA GLN A 138 0.68 11.74 -15.04
C GLN A 138 2.05 11.28 -14.50
N ILE A 139 2.16 11.07 -13.18
CA ILE A 139 3.39 10.63 -12.52
C ILE A 139 3.36 9.10 -12.40
N PRO A 140 4.23 8.35 -13.09
CA PRO A 140 4.32 6.92 -12.90
C PRO A 140 4.89 6.61 -11.52
N PHE A 141 4.19 5.80 -10.73
CA PHE A 141 4.65 5.39 -9.41
C PHE A 141 4.56 3.87 -9.24
N TYR A 142 5.38 3.36 -8.34
CA TYR A 142 5.36 1.97 -7.93
C TYR A 142 5.08 1.92 -6.42
N LEU A 143 4.02 1.23 -6.03
CA LEU A 143 3.72 0.96 -4.64
C LEU A 143 4.25 -0.44 -4.30
N GLY A 144 5.24 -0.52 -3.41
CA GLY A 144 5.88 -1.77 -2.98
C GLY A 144 5.00 -2.64 -2.07
N ARG A 145 3.72 -2.82 -2.41
CA ARG A 145 2.77 -3.62 -1.65
C ARG A 145 2.24 -4.76 -2.52
N SER A 146 2.07 -5.93 -1.93
CA SER A 146 1.29 -7.01 -2.50
C SER A 146 -0.16 -6.55 -2.68
N GLU A 147 -0.61 -6.40 -3.92
CA GLU A 147 -2.03 -6.17 -4.19
C GLU A 147 -2.85 -7.39 -3.79
N ALA A 148 -4.03 -7.16 -3.23
CA ALA A 148 -4.93 -8.24 -2.88
C ALA A 148 -5.42 -8.92 -4.17
N MET A 149 -5.12 -10.21 -4.33
CA MET A 149 -5.60 -11.00 -5.47
C MET A 149 -7.11 -11.32 -5.39
N ALA A 150 -7.83 -10.80 -4.39
CA ALA A 150 -9.26 -11.04 -4.18
C ALA A 150 -10.12 -10.62 -5.39
N HIS A 151 -9.70 -9.59 -6.13
CA HIS A 151 -10.41 -9.12 -7.33
C HIS A 151 -9.89 -9.74 -8.62
N HIS A 152 -8.90 -10.64 -8.55
CA HIS A 152 -8.38 -11.30 -9.75
C HIS A 152 -9.37 -12.36 -10.26
N PRO A 153 -9.67 -12.43 -11.57
CA PRO A 153 -10.66 -13.37 -12.12
C PRO A 153 -10.42 -14.83 -11.73
N LEU A 154 -9.14 -15.25 -11.68
CA LEU A 154 -8.77 -16.61 -11.25
C LEU A 154 -9.16 -16.91 -9.79
N THR A 155 -8.99 -15.95 -8.89
CA THR A 155 -9.37 -16.11 -7.48
C THR A 155 -10.88 -16.24 -7.37
N GLN A 156 -11.63 -15.36 -8.06
CA GLN A 156 -13.08 -15.43 -8.11
C GLN A 156 -13.59 -16.75 -8.70
N PHE A 157 -12.90 -17.28 -9.71
CA PHE A 157 -13.23 -18.57 -10.33
C PHE A 157 -13.10 -19.73 -9.32
N VAL A 158 -11.96 -19.81 -8.63
CA VAL A 158 -11.71 -20.86 -7.63
C VAL A 158 -12.69 -20.76 -6.45
N GLU A 159 -12.94 -19.54 -5.95
CA GLU A 159 -13.91 -19.30 -4.89
C GLU A 159 -15.32 -19.69 -5.32
N SER A 160 -15.72 -19.34 -6.54
CA SER A 160 -17.06 -19.66 -7.08
C SER A 160 -17.25 -21.17 -7.25
N ILE A 161 -16.24 -21.92 -7.69
CA ILE A 161 -16.31 -23.40 -7.76
C ILE A 161 -16.49 -24.01 -6.37
N LEU A 162 -15.72 -23.54 -5.39
CA LEU A 162 -15.79 -24.06 -4.03
C LEU A 162 -17.16 -23.72 -3.39
N ALA A 163 -17.68 -22.52 -3.65
CA ALA A 163 -19.00 -22.08 -3.24
C ALA A 163 -20.11 -22.95 -3.87
N LEU A 164 -20.05 -23.23 -5.18
CA LEU A 164 -20.98 -24.11 -5.88
C LEU A 164 -21.08 -25.49 -5.21
N LYS A 165 -19.93 -26.09 -4.88
CA LYS A 165 -19.86 -27.38 -4.17
C LYS A 165 -20.45 -27.29 -2.76
N ARG A 166 -20.15 -26.22 -2.02
CA ARG A 166 -20.57 -26.04 -0.62
C ARG A 166 -22.05 -25.73 -0.48
N TYR A 167 -22.60 -24.89 -1.35
CA TYR A 167 -23.95 -24.36 -1.25
C TYR A 167 -24.95 -25.06 -2.17
N ARG A 168 -24.59 -26.23 -2.72
CA ARG A 168 -25.45 -27.04 -3.60
C ARG A 168 -25.97 -26.25 -4.80
N PHE A 169 -25.07 -25.60 -5.54
CA PHE A 169 -25.37 -24.90 -6.80
C PHE A 169 -26.42 -23.79 -6.65
N ARG A 170 -26.05 -22.74 -5.92
CA ARG A 170 -26.82 -21.48 -5.91
C ARG A 170 -26.64 -20.76 -7.24
N GLN A 171 -27.67 -20.03 -7.63
CA GLN A 171 -27.70 -19.24 -8.86
C GLN A 171 -26.55 -18.23 -8.92
N GLU A 172 -26.35 -17.49 -7.82
CA GLU A 172 -25.34 -16.44 -7.73
C GLU A 172 -23.91 -16.99 -7.95
N ASP A 173 -23.57 -18.12 -7.32
CA ASP A 173 -22.26 -18.76 -7.47
C ASP A 173 -22.01 -19.25 -8.90
N LEU A 174 -23.07 -19.71 -9.59
CA LEU A 174 -22.98 -20.15 -10.99
C LEU A 174 -22.75 -18.98 -11.93
N ILE A 175 -23.51 -17.89 -11.76
CA ILE A 175 -23.36 -16.69 -12.58
C ILE A 175 -22.00 -16.03 -12.32
N ASN A 176 -21.54 -15.97 -11.07
CA ASN A 176 -20.21 -15.46 -10.76
C ASN A 176 -19.11 -16.27 -11.45
N LEU A 177 -19.23 -17.61 -11.49
CA LEU A 177 -18.32 -18.46 -12.23
C LEU A 177 -18.32 -18.13 -13.74
N LEU A 178 -19.50 -18.03 -14.35
CA LEU A 178 -19.63 -17.72 -15.78
C LEU A 178 -19.06 -16.35 -16.13
N ARG A 179 -19.28 -15.34 -15.27
CA ARG A 179 -18.76 -13.97 -15.44
C ARG A 179 -17.24 -13.86 -15.29
N THR A 180 -16.56 -14.89 -14.80
CA THR A 180 -15.09 -14.86 -14.76
C THR A 180 -14.45 -15.00 -16.13
N ASP A 181 -15.21 -15.36 -17.18
CA ASP A 181 -14.74 -15.57 -18.57
C ASP A 181 -13.61 -16.60 -18.72
N LEU A 182 -13.27 -17.35 -17.67
CA LEU A 182 -12.17 -18.33 -17.66
C LEU A 182 -12.60 -19.75 -18.06
N TYR A 183 -13.91 -20.04 -18.02
CA TYR A 183 -14.44 -21.39 -18.24
C TYR A 183 -15.28 -21.51 -19.53
N THR A 184 -15.75 -20.39 -20.07
CA THR A 184 -16.71 -20.40 -21.18
C THR A 184 -16.40 -19.34 -22.22
N ASP A 185 -16.55 -19.70 -23.49
CA ASP A 185 -16.56 -18.76 -24.63
C ASP A 185 -17.95 -18.11 -24.84
N LEU A 186 -18.78 -18.07 -23.79
CA LEU A 186 -20.12 -17.50 -23.86
C LEU A 186 -20.03 -15.98 -23.95
N SER A 187 -20.87 -15.37 -24.77
CA SER A 187 -20.96 -13.91 -24.80
C SER A 187 -21.60 -13.39 -23.50
N GLN A 188 -21.20 -12.20 -23.05
CA GLN A 188 -21.83 -11.56 -21.89
C GLN A 188 -23.36 -11.46 -22.04
N SER A 189 -23.86 -11.22 -23.26
CA SER A 189 -25.29 -11.20 -23.56
C SER A 189 -25.99 -12.55 -23.33
N ASP A 190 -25.31 -13.67 -23.58
CA ASP A 190 -25.88 -15.00 -23.34
C ASP A 190 -25.90 -15.31 -21.84
N ILE A 191 -24.87 -14.90 -21.10
CA ILE A 191 -24.82 -15.01 -19.64
C ILE A 191 -25.94 -14.17 -19.00
N ASP A 192 -26.15 -12.94 -19.46
CA ASP A 192 -27.22 -12.07 -18.97
C ASP A 192 -28.61 -12.66 -19.24
N ALA A 193 -28.82 -13.22 -20.45
CA ALA A 193 -30.07 -13.89 -20.80
C ALA A 193 -30.32 -15.13 -19.93
N PHE A 194 -29.27 -15.91 -19.65
CA PHE A 194 -29.32 -17.07 -18.78
C PHE A 194 -29.60 -16.68 -17.31
N GLU A 195 -28.95 -15.64 -16.81
CA GLU A 195 -29.20 -15.08 -15.49
C GLU A 195 -30.66 -14.65 -15.34
N GLN A 196 -31.20 -13.94 -16.32
CA GLN A 196 -32.59 -13.51 -16.32
C GLN A 196 -33.55 -14.71 -16.30
N TYR A 197 -33.25 -15.76 -17.07
CA TYR A 197 -34.04 -16.98 -17.12
C TYR A 197 -34.08 -17.71 -15.76
N ILE A 198 -32.90 -17.92 -15.15
CA ILE A 198 -32.76 -18.61 -13.87
C ILE A 198 -33.43 -17.84 -12.73
N ARG A 199 -33.23 -16.51 -12.67
CA ARG A 199 -33.85 -15.65 -11.66
C ARG A 199 -35.38 -15.69 -11.78
N TYR A 200 -35.91 -15.65 -12.99
CA TYR A 200 -37.36 -15.67 -13.23
C TYR A 200 -38.02 -16.99 -12.79
N LEU A 201 -37.37 -18.13 -13.06
CA LEU A 201 -37.91 -19.44 -12.72
C LEU A 201 -37.54 -19.94 -11.32
N GLY A 202 -36.67 -19.23 -10.60
CA GLY A 202 -36.22 -19.64 -9.26
C GLY A 202 -35.48 -20.99 -9.26
N ILE A 203 -34.81 -21.34 -10.37
CA ILE A 203 -34.10 -22.61 -10.54
C ILE A 203 -32.93 -22.69 -9.56
N ASN A 204 -33.01 -23.59 -8.59
CA ASN A 204 -31.95 -23.78 -7.59
C ASN A 204 -31.55 -25.26 -7.54
N GLY A 205 -30.24 -25.50 -7.43
CA GLY A 205 -29.70 -26.84 -7.22
C GLY A 205 -29.44 -27.66 -8.47
N LEU A 206 -28.47 -28.57 -8.34
CA LEU A 206 -28.03 -29.53 -9.36
C LEU A 206 -29.14 -30.20 -10.20
N PRO A 207 -30.19 -30.79 -9.60
CA PRO A 207 -31.17 -31.54 -10.38
C PRO A 207 -31.95 -30.65 -11.35
N ALA A 208 -32.08 -29.35 -11.06
CA ALA A 208 -32.77 -28.41 -11.92
C ALA A 208 -31.88 -27.87 -13.05
N PHE A 209 -30.55 -27.89 -12.88
CA PHE A 209 -29.58 -27.53 -13.92
C PHE A 209 -29.21 -28.69 -14.86
N GLN A 210 -29.39 -29.94 -14.42
CA GLN A 210 -29.14 -31.13 -15.24
C GLN A 210 -30.28 -31.46 -16.22
N GLN A 211 -31.48 -30.91 -15.98
CA GLN A 211 -32.63 -31.10 -16.85
C GLN A 211 -32.58 -30.10 -18.01
N THR A 212 -32.97 -30.55 -19.20
CA THR A 212 -33.21 -29.66 -20.34
C THR A 212 -34.20 -28.55 -19.96
N PHE A 213 -33.80 -27.30 -20.22
CA PHE A 213 -34.58 -26.10 -19.94
C PHE A 213 -35.82 -26.07 -20.84
N THR A 214 -36.93 -26.59 -20.33
CA THR A 214 -38.19 -26.81 -21.08
C THR A 214 -39.28 -25.80 -20.74
N LYS A 215 -39.15 -25.07 -19.63
CA LYS A 215 -40.16 -24.11 -19.18
C LYS A 215 -39.93 -22.76 -19.85
N SER A 216 -40.83 -22.38 -20.76
CA SER A 216 -40.95 -21.01 -21.26
C SER A 216 -42.34 -20.47 -20.92
N HIS A 217 -42.40 -19.42 -20.11
CA HIS A 217 -43.64 -18.69 -19.89
C HIS A 217 -43.76 -17.59 -20.97
N HIS A 218 -44.84 -17.68 -21.76
CA HIS A 218 -45.21 -16.69 -22.79
C HIS A 218 -44.17 -16.44 -23.90
N GLY A 219 -43.33 -17.42 -24.25
CA GLY A 219 -42.38 -17.27 -25.37
C GLY A 219 -41.32 -16.18 -25.17
N LYS A 220 -41.10 -15.72 -23.92
CA LYS A 220 -40.16 -14.63 -23.61
C LYS A 220 -38.69 -15.03 -23.68
N PHE A 221 -38.39 -16.32 -23.66
CA PHE A 221 -37.01 -16.83 -23.63
C PHE A 221 -36.76 -17.76 -24.82
N ASN A 222 -35.64 -17.53 -25.51
CA ASN A 222 -35.18 -18.37 -26.63
C ASN A 222 -34.58 -19.68 -26.09
N LEU A 223 -35.42 -20.70 -25.95
CA LEU A 223 -35.03 -22.01 -25.41
C LEU A 223 -33.98 -22.75 -26.26
N GLU A 224 -33.89 -22.45 -27.56
CA GLU A 224 -32.88 -23.03 -28.46
C GLU A 224 -31.46 -22.52 -28.15
N ARG A 225 -31.32 -21.27 -27.67
CA ARG A 225 -30.02 -20.70 -27.27
C ARG A 225 -29.58 -21.12 -25.88
N LEU A 226 -30.52 -21.51 -25.01
CA LEU A 226 -30.25 -21.88 -23.62
C LEU A 226 -29.89 -23.36 -23.44
N ASN A 227 -30.22 -24.22 -24.41
CA ASN A 227 -29.99 -25.68 -24.37
C ASN A 227 -28.85 -26.14 -25.30
N VAL A 228 -27.96 -25.24 -25.73
CA VAL A 228 -26.79 -25.58 -26.56
C VAL A 228 -25.72 -26.30 -25.73
#